data_AF-A0A436CZ25-F1
#
_entry.id   AF-A0A436CZ25-F1
#
_cell.length_a   1.000
_cell.length_b   1.000
_cell.length_c   1.000
_cell.angle_alpha   90.00
_cell.angle_beta   90.00
_cell.angle_gamma   90.00
#
_symmetry.space_group_name_H-M   'P 1'
#
loop_
_entity.id
_entity.type
_entity.pdbx_description
1 polymer ?
#
loop_
_entity_poly.entity_id
_entity_poly.type
_entity_poly.pdbx_seq_one_letter_code
_entity_poly.pdbx_strand_id
1 'polypeptide(L)'
;FVTSGPNINGQPVRLRADDGINISKAGKRKLAFYTEKPLLKILGLTAPGSMITPSAPAGAPVETPAPAAPPIVIDRTAPMLLSDPALDGGSELLGAAPPAKANPDLPGEKLVVEGKAPIASPGRADDFSWPPKAAAATDTTTAINR
;
A
#
# COMPACT_ATOMS: atom_id res chain seq x y z
N PHE A 1 16.02 14.42 8.52
CA PHE A 1 17.29 13.88 9.07
C PHE A 1 16.95 12.95 10.22
N VAL A 2 17.50 11.72 10.27
CA VAL A 2 17.16 10.71 11.28
C VAL A 2 18.42 10.36 12.09
N THR A 3 18.50 10.86 13.32
CA THR A 3 19.67 10.67 14.22
C THR A 3 19.69 9.26 14.84
N SER A 4 18.52 8.73 15.16
CA SER A 4 18.32 7.43 15.82
C SER A 4 17.19 6.66 15.13
N GLY A 5 17.24 5.33 15.21
CA GLY A 5 16.21 4.47 14.66
C GLY A 5 16.52 2.99 14.85
N PRO A 6 15.64 2.09 14.38
CA PRO A 6 15.85 0.65 14.52
C PRO A 6 17.14 0.19 13.82
N ASN A 7 17.92 -0.66 14.48
CA ASN A 7 19.04 -1.40 13.87
C ASN A 7 18.51 -2.56 12.99
N ILE A 8 19.40 -3.38 12.43
CA ILE A 8 19.02 -4.55 11.61
C ILE A 8 18.17 -5.59 12.37
N ASN A 9 18.22 -5.58 13.70
CA ASN A 9 17.44 -6.47 14.58
C ASN A 9 16.19 -5.77 15.13
N GLY A 10 15.84 -4.58 14.66
CA GLY A 10 14.66 -3.82 15.10
C GLY A 10 14.83 -3.01 16.40
N GLN A 11 15.97 -3.09 17.09
CA GLN A 11 16.18 -2.35 18.34
C GLN A 11 16.51 -0.88 18.09
N PRO A 12 15.96 0.08 18.87
CA PRO A 12 16.25 1.50 18.69
C PRO A 12 17.71 1.80 19.07
N VAL A 13 18.49 2.25 18.10
CA VAL A 13 19.90 2.61 18.28
C VAL A 13 20.20 3.91 17.54
N ARG A 14 21.23 4.62 17.99
CA ARG A 14 21.72 5.80 17.27
C ARG A 14 22.40 5.41 15.95
N LEU A 15 21.98 6.01 14.83
CA LEU A 15 22.48 5.67 13.49
C LEU A 15 23.51 6.69 12.96
N ARG A 16 23.48 7.93 13.45
CA ARG A 16 24.41 9.03 13.12
C ARG A 16 25.31 9.37 14.31
N ALA A 17 26.53 9.84 14.07
CA ALA A 17 27.38 10.43 15.11
C ALA A 17 26.88 11.84 15.51
N ASP A 18 27.41 12.39 16.61
CA ASP A 18 27.08 13.74 17.10
C ASP A 18 27.51 14.87 16.16
N ASP A 19 28.52 14.62 15.33
CA ASP A 19 29.06 15.57 14.37
C ASP A 19 28.17 15.81 13.13
N GLY A 20 27.06 15.08 13.00
CA GLY A 20 26.14 15.18 11.86
C GLY A 20 26.64 14.59 10.54
N ILE A 21 27.91 14.21 10.45
CA ILE A 21 28.58 13.74 9.22
C ILE A 21 28.82 12.23 9.29
N ASN A 22 29.32 11.73 10.42
CA ASN A 22 29.73 10.34 10.55
C ASN A 22 28.54 9.41 10.87
N ILE A 23 28.71 8.13 10.50
CA ILE A 23 27.74 7.06 10.77
C ILE A 23 28.25 6.18 11.92
N SER A 24 27.36 5.82 12.84
CA SER A 24 27.70 4.92 13.95
C SER A 24 27.99 3.49 13.45
N LYS A 25 28.61 2.65 14.29
CA LYS A 25 28.83 1.23 13.96
C LYS A 25 27.52 0.51 13.60
N ALA A 26 26.43 0.82 14.31
CA ALA A 26 25.11 0.25 14.05
C ALA A 26 24.51 0.76 12.73
N GLY A 27 24.68 2.06 12.42
CA GLY A 27 24.24 2.64 11.15
C GLY A 27 24.97 2.05 9.95
N LYS A 28 26.30 1.82 10.06
CA LYS A 28 27.10 1.19 9.00
C LYS A 28 26.63 -0.23 8.68
N ARG A 29 26.32 -1.03 9.70
CA ARG A 29 25.75 -2.38 9.53
C ARG A 29 24.39 -2.37 8.85
N LYS A 30 23.54 -1.42 9.23
CA LYS A 30 22.23 -1.24 8.60
C LYS A 30 22.37 -0.85 7.13
N LEU A 31 23.24 0.10 6.82
CA LEU A 31 23.51 0.52 5.45
C LEU A 31 24.03 -0.65 4.62
N ALA A 32 25.07 -1.34 5.10
CA ALA A 32 25.64 -2.51 4.42
C ALA A 32 24.57 -3.55 4.06
N PHE A 33 23.72 -3.92 5.02
CA PHE A 33 22.65 -4.91 4.83
C PHE A 33 21.67 -4.54 3.71
N TYR A 34 21.19 -3.29 3.68
CA TYR A 34 20.22 -2.87 2.66
C TYR A 34 20.86 -2.64 1.29
N THR A 35 22.15 -2.29 1.24
CA THR A 35 22.88 -2.13 -0.02
C THR A 35 23.43 -3.45 -0.57
N GLU A 36 23.53 -4.49 0.24
CA GLU A 36 24.16 -5.76 -0.14
C GLU A 36 23.45 -6.40 -1.34
N LYS A 37 22.13 -6.60 -1.27
CA LYS A 37 21.34 -7.20 -2.36
C LYS A 37 21.43 -6.43 -3.68
N PRO A 38 21.21 -5.10 -3.72
CA PRO A 38 21.33 -4.37 -4.98
C PRO A 38 22.76 -4.33 -5.52
N LEU A 39 23.78 -4.23 -4.65
CA LEU A 39 25.17 -4.28 -5.10
C LEU A 39 25.52 -5.64 -5.69
N LEU A 40 25.19 -6.74 -5.02
CA LEU A 40 25.42 -8.08 -5.56
C LEU A 40 24.74 -8.30 -6.92
N LYS A 41 23.52 -7.77 -7.08
CA LYS A 41 22.80 -7.80 -8.36
C LYS A 41 23.52 -7.03 -9.46
N ILE A 42 23.98 -5.81 -9.19
CA ILE A 42 24.67 -4.97 -10.19
C ILE A 42 26.03 -5.56 -10.55
N LEU A 43 26.78 -6.05 -9.56
CA LEU A 43 28.10 -6.61 -9.80
C LEU A 43 28.06 -8.07 -10.32
N GLY A 44 26.88 -8.72 -10.33
CA GLY A 44 26.75 -10.12 -10.75
C GLY A 44 27.44 -11.10 -9.81
N LEU A 45 27.71 -10.73 -8.55
CA LEU A 45 28.29 -11.62 -7.55
C LEU A 45 27.20 -12.46 -6.89
N THR A 46 27.45 -13.75 -6.72
CA THR A 46 26.64 -14.61 -5.88
C THR A 46 26.93 -14.27 -4.41
N ALA A 47 25.87 -14.08 -3.60
CA ALA A 47 26.07 -13.75 -2.18
C ALA A 47 26.76 -14.93 -1.47
N PRO A 48 27.68 -14.69 -0.52
CA PRO A 48 28.23 -15.75 0.31
C PRO A 48 27.10 -16.40 1.13
N GLY A 49 26.83 -17.68 0.87
CA GLY A 49 25.70 -18.42 1.45
C GLY A 49 24.42 -18.46 0.61
N SER A 50 24.44 -17.85 -0.58
CA SER A 50 23.32 -17.95 -1.53
C SER A 50 23.46 -19.23 -2.36
N MET A 51 22.66 -20.24 -2.02
CA MET A 51 22.29 -21.30 -2.99
C MET A 51 21.31 -20.70 -4.02
N ILE A 52 21.76 -19.70 -4.76
CA ILE A 52 21.18 -19.42 -6.08
C ILE A 52 22.18 -20.04 -7.03
N THR A 53 21.72 -21.07 -7.73
CA THR A 53 22.41 -21.62 -8.88
C THR A 53 22.98 -20.46 -9.70
N PRO A 54 24.29 -20.45 -10.00
CA PRO A 54 24.82 -19.46 -10.92
C PRO A 54 23.97 -19.55 -12.19
N SER A 55 23.48 -18.41 -12.68
CA SER A 55 23.01 -18.36 -14.06
C SER A 55 24.15 -18.93 -14.90
N ALA A 56 23.92 -20.10 -15.48
CA ALA A 56 24.95 -20.86 -16.16
C ALA A 56 25.57 -20.00 -17.27
N PRO A 57 26.89 -20.11 -17.52
CA PRO A 57 27.44 -19.60 -18.75
C PRO A 57 26.77 -20.35 -19.92
N ALA A 58 26.59 -19.66 -21.04
CA ALA A 58 25.97 -20.23 -22.24
C ALA A 58 26.63 -21.57 -22.61
N GLY A 59 25.86 -22.67 -22.57
CA GLY A 59 26.27 -23.95 -23.19
C GLY A 59 26.18 -25.25 -22.39
N ALA A 60 25.55 -25.32 -21.19
CA ALA A 60 25.32 -26.61 -20.50
C ALA A 60 23.85 -27.09 -20.66
N PRO A 61 23.59 -28.40 -20.79
CA PRO A 61 22.24 -28.91 -21.01
C PRO A 61 21.37 -28.62 -19.78
N VAL A 62 20.25 -27.97 -20.02
CA VAL A 62 19.28 -27.56 -19.01
C VAL A 62 18.65 -28.80 -18.40
N GLU A 63 19.05 -29.15 -17.18
CA GLU A 63 18.30 -30.12 -16.38
C GLU A 63 16.92 -29.52 -16.09
N THR A 64 15.88 -30.26 -16.48
CA THR A 64 14.49 -29.81 -16.40
C THR A 64 14.13 -29.56 -14.93
N PRO A 65 13.75 -28.33 -14.55
CA PRO A 65 13.28 -28.06 -13.20
C PRO A 65 12.06 -28.93 -12.90
N ALA A 66 12.03 -29.55 -11.72
CA ALA A 66 10.85 -30.25 -11.22
C ALA A 66 9.60 -29.34 -11.39
N PRO A 67 8.42 -29.90 -11.75
CA PRO A 67 7.26 -29.09 -12.05
C PRO A 67 6.97 -28.13 -10.90
N ALA A 68 7.14 -26.84 -11.17
CA ALA A 68 6.70 -25.80 -10.27
C ALA A 68 5.22 -26.05 -9.97
N ALA A 69 4.84 -25.99 -8.70
CA ALA A 69 3.43 -26.02 -8.31
C ALA A 69 2.65 -25.07 -9.24
N PRO A 70 1.48 -25.49 -9.75
CA PRO A 70 0.74 -24.69 -10.71
C PRO A 70 0.57 -23.29 -10.14
N PRO A 71 0.80 -22.22 -10.95
CA PRO A 71 0.57 -20.86 -10.51
C PRO A 71 -0.80 -20.82 -9.84
N ILE A 72 -0.86 -20.25 -8.64
CA ILE A 72 -2.14 -19.95 -8.01
C ILE A 72 -2.90 -19.13 -9.06
N VAL A 73 -4.00 -19.69 -9.57
CA VAL A 73 -4.84 -19.00 -10.55
C VAL A 73 -5.49 -17.88 -9.78
N ILE A 74 -4.85 -16.71 -9.80
CA ILE A 74 -5.44 -15.50 -9.27
C ILE A 74 -6.49 -15.11 -10.29
N ASP A 75 -7.74 -15.46 -10.00
CA ASP A 75 -8.90 -14.92 -10.71
C ASP A 75 -9.00 -13.43 -10.39
N ARG A 76 -8.26 -12.63 -11.15
CA ARG A 76 -8.31 -11.18 -11.06
C ARG A 76 -9.50 -10.73 -11.88
N THR A 77 -10.50 -10.18 -11.21
CA THR A 77 -11.50 -9.35 -11.88
C THR A 77 -10.77 -8.28 -12.67
N ALA A 78 -10.99 -8.25 -13.99
CA ALA A 78 -10.41 -7.23 -14.84
C ALA A 78 -10.82 -5.84 -14.30
N PRO A 79 -9.90 -4.85 -14.29
CA PRO A 79 -10.25 -3.51 -13.88
C PRO A 79 -11.39 -2.99 -14.76
N MET A 80 -12.51 -2.59 -14.13
CA MET A 80 -13.60 -1.95 -14.84
C MET A 80 -13.17 -0.55 -15.26
N LEU A 81 -13.32 -0.24 -16.55
CA LEU A 81 -13.09 1.11 -17.05
C LEU A 81 -14.20 2.02 -16.51
N LEU A 82 -13.82 3.11 -15.82
CA LEU A 82 -14.80 4.05 -15.27
C LEU A 82 -15.67 4.71 -16.36
N SER A 83 -15.14 4.76 -17.58
CA SER A 83 -15.78 5.32 -18.77
C SER A 83 -16.64 4.31 -19.53
N ASP A 84 -16.49 3.02 -19.24
CA ASP A 84 -17.13 1.93 -19.99
C ASP A 84 -17.55 0.81 -19.02
N PRO A 85 -18.71 0.97 -18.34
CA PRO A 85 -19.27 -0.05 -17.46
C PRO A 85 -19.83 -1.26 -18.24
N ALA A 86 -19.96 -1.18 -19.57
CA ALA A 86 -20.40 -2.29 -20.41
C ALA A 86 -19.25 -3.22 -20.84
N LEU A 87 -17.99 -2.77 -20.69
CA LEU A 87 -16.77 -3.48 -21.07
C LEU A 87 -16.74 -3.86 -22.56
N ASP A 88 -17.42 -3.11 -23.42
CA ASP A 88 -17.51 -3.37 -24.86
C ASP A 88 -16.42 -2.67 -25.68
N GLY A 89 -15.57 -1.89 -25.03
CA GLY A 89 -14.54 -1.10 -25.69
C GLY A 89 -15.18 0.17 -26.22
N GLY A 90 -15.49 1.09 -25.31
CA GLY A 90 -16.21 2.34 -25.58
C GLY A 90 -15.86 3.01 -26.93
N SER A 91 -16.90 3.37 -27.67
CA SER A 91 -16.79 4.00 -29.00
C SER A 91 -16.29 5.44 -28.98
N GLU A 92 -16.16 6.04 -27.79
CA GLU A 92 -15.81 7.45 -27.60
C GLU A 92 -14.71 7.61 -26.55
N LEU A 93 -13.85 8.62 -26.74
CA LEU A 93 -12.82 8.97 -25.78
C LEU A 93 -13.42 9.61 -24.53
N LEU A 94 -12.75 9.45 -23.39
CA LEU A 94 -13.11 10.11 -22.13
C LEU A 94 -13.12 11.64 -22.33
N GLY A 95 -14.31 12.24 -22.28
CA GLY A 95 -14.53 13.68 -22.47
C GLY A 95 -15.27 14.09 -23.76
N ALA A 96 -15.63 13.13 -24.63
CA ALA A 96 -16.42 13.43 -25.84
C ALA A 96 -17.82 13.98 -25.52
N ALA A 97 -18.50 13.37 -24.53
CA ALA A 97 -19.76 13.88 -23.99
C ALA A 97 -19.52 14.65 -22.69
N PRO A 98 -20.25 15.77 -22.47
CA PRO A 98 -20.25 16.41 -21.16
C PRO A 98 -20.79 15.44 -20.11
N PRO A 99 -20.23 15.42 -18.88
CA PRO A 99 -20.71 14.53 -17.83
C PRO A 99 -22.19 14.80 -17.55
N ALA A 100 -22.92 13.74 -17.23
CA ALA A 100 -24.31 13.86 -16.81
C ALA A 100 -24.40 14.82 -15.61
N LYS A 101 -25.36 15.76 -15.66
CA LYS A 101 -25.60 16.66 -14.53
C LYS A 101 -26.08 15.83 -13.34
N ALA A 102 -25.39 15.98 -12.21
CA ALA A 102 -25.80 15.34 -10.97
C ALA A 102 -27.18 15.85 -10.52
N ASN A 103 -27.96 15.00 -9.85
CA ASN A 103 -29.24 15.39 -9.28
C ASN A 103 -29.00 16.41 -8.15
N PRO A 104 -29.52 17.64 -8.25
CA PRO A 104 -29.31 18.68 -7.24
C PRO A 104 -29.86 18.29 -5.86
N ASP A 105 -30.77 17.32 -5.79
CA ASP A 105 -31.35 16.88 -4.53
C ASP A 105 -30.43 15.99 -3.68
N LEU A 106 -29.30 15.55 -4.24
CA LEU A 106 -28.35 14.72 -3.51
C LEU A 106 -27.69 15.52 -2.38
N PRO A 107 -27.48 14.92 -1.19
CA PRO A 107 -26.85 15.62 -0.07
C PRO A 107 -25.47 16.21 -0.40
N GLY A 108 -24.69 15.53 -1.25
CA GLY A 108 -23.39 16.02 -1.72
C GLY A 108 -23.52 17.25 -2.60
N GLU A 109 -24.50 17.28 -3.51
CA GLU A 109 -24.73 18.44 -4.39
C GLU A 109 -25.28 19.63 -3.59
N LYS A 110 -26.18 19.42 -2.63
CA LYS A 110 -26.63 20.49 -1.73
C LYS A 110 -25.49 21.09 -0.91
N LEU A 111 -24.53 20.27 -0.49
CA LEU A 111 -23.34 20.75 0.19
C LEU A 111 -22.45 21.57 -0.74
N VAL A 112 -22.22 21.11 -1.98
CA VAL A 112 -21.33 21.78 -2.94
C VAL A 112 -21.94 23.06 -3.51
N VAL A 113 -23.23 23.04 -3.84
CA VAL A 113 -23.92 24.13 -4.52
C VAL A 113 -24.52 25.13 -3.53
N GLU A 114 -25.19 24.65 -2.48
CA GLU A 114 -25.91 25.49 -1.51
C GLU A 114 -25.14 25.69 -0.19
N GLY A 115 -24.04 24.97 0.03
CA GLY A 115 -23.31 24.98 1.31
C GLY A 115 -24.06 24.28 2.45
N LYS A 116 -25.12 23.53 2.16
CA LYS A 116 -25.95 22.87 3.19
C LYS A 116 -25.41 21.48 3.48
N ALA A 117 -24.83 21.31 4.67
CA ALA A 117 -24.42 20.01 5.16
C ALA A 117 -25.63 19.09 5.44
N PRO A 118 -25.49 17.77 5.25
CA PRO A 118 -26.49 16.82 5.72
C PRO A 118 -26.58 16.84 7.26
N ILE A 119 -27.70 16.32 7.78
CA ILE A 119 -27.92 16.22 9.22
C ILE A 119 -26.84 15.31 9.82
N ALA A 120 -26.06 15.86 10.76
CA ALA A 120 -25.02 15.13 11.46
C ALA A 120 -25.61 13.95 12.27
N SER A 121 -24.90 12.82 12.30
CA SER A 121 -25.32 11.69 13.13
C SER A 121 -24.89 11.93 14.59
N PRO A 122 -25.75 11.65 15.58
CA PRO A 122 -25.43 11.87 16.99
C PRO A 122 -24.12 11.21 17.42
N GLY A 123 -23.26 11.96 18.11
CA GLY A 123 -21.96 11.49 18.61
C GLY A 123 -20.80 11.54 17.61
N ARG A 124 -21.05 12.03 16.39
CA ARG A 124 -19.98 12.33 15.42
C ARG A 124 -19.32 13.67 15.72
N ALA A 125 -18.06 13.83 15.30
CA ALA A 125 -17.32 15.07 15.48
C ALA A 125 -17.91 16.29 14.74
N ASP A 126 -18.73 16.05 13.71
CA ASP A 126 -19.47 17.07 12.96
C ASP A 126 -20.86 17.41 13.56
N ASP A 127 -21.24 16.79 14.67
CA ASP A 127 -22.48 17.11 15.39
C ASP A 127 -22.25 18.25 16.39
N PHE A 128 -22.56 19.48 15.96
CA PHE A 128 -22.51 20.68 16.80
C PHE A 128 -23.84 20.97 17.54
N SER A 129 -24.76 20.00 17.60
CA SER A 129 -26.04 20.19 18.28
C SER A 129 -25.88 20.28 19.80
N TRP A 130 -26.60 21.22 20.41
CA TRP A 130 -26.70 21.35 21.87
C TRP A 130 -28.18 21.43 22.28
N PRO A 131 -28.62 20.69 23.31
CA PRO A 131 -27.85 19.75 24.14
C PRO A 131 -27.43 18.48 23.36
N PRO A 132 -26.33 17.83 23.77
CA PRO A 132 -25.75 16.70 23.04
C PRO A 132 -26.75 15.52 23.01
N LYS A 133 -27.04 15.00 21.81
CA LYS A 133 -27.89 13.82 21.65
C LYS A 133 -27.08 12.55 21.89
N ALA A 134 -27.63 11.61 22.65
CA ALA A 134 -26.96 10.34 22.95
C ALA A 134 -26.65 9.56 21.66
N ALA A 135 -25.40 9.11 21.52
CA ALA A 135 -24.99 8.20 20.45
C ALA A 135 -25.75 6.86 20.60
N ALA A 136 -26.24 6.31 19.50
CA ALA A 136 -26.84 4.98 19.51
C ALA A 136 -25.77 3.96 19.92
N ALA A 137 -26.03 3.22 21.00
CA ALA A 137 -25.10 2.24 21.56
C ALA A 137 -24.79 1.16 20.51
N THR A 138 -23.50 0.94 20.25
CA THR A 138 -23.00 -0.18 19.45
C THR A 138 -23.39 -1.50 20.10
N ASP A 139 -24.03 -2.38 19.33
CA ASP A 139 -24.37 -3.75 19.73
C ASP A 139 -23.14 -4.45 20.32
N THR A 140 -23.28 -4.94 21.55
CA THR A 140 -22.24 -5.69 22.25
C THR A 140 -22.05 -7.02 21.52
N THR A 141 -20.88 -7.20 20.90
CA THR A 141 -20.48 -8.49 20.33
C THR A 141 -20.34 -9.50 21.48
N THR A 142 -21.21 -10.50 21.53
CA THR A 142 -21.17 -11.57 22.53
C THR A 142 -19.93 -12.41 22.27
N ALA A 143 -18.91 -12.29 23.11
CA ALA A 143 -17.76 -13.19 23.09
C ALA A 143 -18.23 -14.62 23.42
N ILE A 144 -18.00 -15.55 22.50
CA ILE A 144 -18.23 -16.99 22.68
C ILE A 144 -17.23 -17.48 23.73
N ASN A 145 -17.72 -17.88 24.91
CA ASN A 145 -16.92 -18.58 25.90
C ASN A 145 -16.68 -20.03 25.45
N ARG A 146 -15.42 -20.46 25.56
CA ARG A 146 -14.90 -21.80 25.22
C ARG A 146 -15.46 -22.88 26.15
#